data_AF-A0AAV7GZE6-F1
#
_entry.id   AF-A0AAV7GZE6-F1
#
_cell.length_a   1.000
_cell.length_b   1.000
_cell.length_c   1.000
_cell.angle_alpha   90.00
_cell.angle_beta   90.00
_cell.angle_gamma   90.00
#
_symmetry.space_group_name_H-M   'P 1'
#
loop_
_entity.id
_entity.type
_entity.pdbx_description
1 polymer ?
#
loop_
_entity_poly.entity_id
_entity_poly.type
_entity_poly.pdbx_seq_one_letter_code
_entity_poly.pdbx_strand_id
1 'polypeptide(L)'
;MSGKKHVLGREPTLVELHSHTHKRQEDEQWVDERVRRAYEEYTRLRESQAAAGEGSSGGSIDYSDYRTWSQAVGGMQHGRVYGLGSQAYAYEGQSSSGGSFSSSTQESLYTQQIAALAAELEQVQKAQADWQMQMQQQQMQIQQQQAQLLEEMRKMREQMSSGRSTVSPEDETESE
;
A
#
# COMPACT_ATOMS: atom_id res chain seq x y z
N MET A 1 9.97 -4.05 43.55
CA MET A 1 11.21 -4.78 43.24
C MET A 1 11.37 -4.74 41.72
N SER A 2 12.39 -4.04 41.21
CA SER A 2 12.62 -3.85 39.78
C SER A 2 13.18 -5.12 39.13
N GLY A 3 12.38 -5.79 38.31
CA GLY A 3 12.82 -6.91 37.48
C GLY A 3 13.86 -6.45 36.44
N LYS A 4 14.93 -7.21 36.30
CA LYS A 4 16.02 -6.98 35.33
C LYS A 4 15.44 -6.92 33.91
N LYS A 5 15.50 -5.76 33.27
CA LYS A 5 15.10 -5.58 31.87
C LYS A 5 16.23 -6.09 30.97
N HIS A 6 16.13 -7.31 30.47
CA HIS A 6 16.91 -7.71 29.31
C HIS A 6 16.30 -7.02 28.08
N VAL A 7 16.88 -5.90 27.68
CA VAL A 7 16.46 -5.18 26.48
C VAL A 7 17.12 -5.85 25.28
N LEU A 8 16.43 -6.81 24.67
CA LEU A 8 16.90 -7.51 23.47
C LEU A 8 16.85 -6.63 22.20
N GLY A 9 16.50 -5.35 22.31
CA GLY A 9 16.40 -4.41 21.19
C GLY A 9 15.29 -4.73 20.17
N ARG A 10 14.57 -5.84 20.37
CA ARG A 10 13.43 -6.31 19.59
C ARG A 10 12.20 -6.45 20.48
N GLU A 11 11.02 -6.43 19.86
CA GLU A 11 9.78 -6.76 20.56
C GLU A 11 9.89 -8.18 21.13
N PRO A 12 9.53 -8.40 22.42
CA PRO A 12 9.58 -9.72 23.02
C PRO A 12 8.63 -10.65 22.30
N THR A 13 9.06 -11.88 22.00
CA THR A 13 8.17 -12.87 21.41
C THR A 13 7.06 -13.23 22.39
N LEU A 14 5.94 -13.73 21.87
CA LEU A 14 4.80 -14.19 22.68
C LEU A 14 5.24 -15.16 23.79
N VAL A 15 6.17 -16.05 23.48
CA VAL A 15 6.69 -17.09 24.38
C VAL A 15 7.58 -16.49 25.46
N GLU A 16 8.39 -15.50 25.12
CA GLU A 16 9.22 -14.74 26.07
C GLU A 16 8.32 -13.96 27.04
N LEU A 17 7.29 -13.29 26.52
CA LEU A 17 6.32 -12.57 27.34
C LEU A 17 5.56 -13.52 28.28
N HIS A 18 5.09 -14.67 27.77
CA HIS A 18 4.38 -15.68 28.56
C HIS A 18 5.25 -16.23 29.69
N SER A 19 6.51 -16.58 29.39
CA SER A 19 7.48 -17.06 30.39
C SER A 19 7.80 -15.99 31.42
N HIS A 20 7.97 -14.74 31.00
CA HIS A 20 8.27 -13.63 31.91
C HIS A 20 7.12 -13.30 32.87
N THR A 21 5.88 -13.41 32.40
CA THR A 21 4.69 -13.05 33.17
C THR A 21 4.18 -14.17 34.08
N HIS A 22 4.45 -15.43 33.73
CA HIS A 22 3.90 -16.58 34.45
C HIS A 22 4.95 -17.52 35.06
N LYS A 23 6.23 -17.13 35.08
CA LYS A 23 7.24 -17.75 35.93
C LYS A 23 7.58 -16.87 37.11
N ARG A 24 7.71 -17.48 38.29
CA ARG A 24 8.21 -16.82 39.49
C ARG A 24 9.68 -16.47 39.29
N GLN A 25 10.09 -15.27 39.70
CA GLN A 25 11.48 -14.81 39.53
C GLN A 25 12.47 -15.50 40.48
N GLU A 26 11.99 -16.12 41.55
CA GLU A 26 12.82 -16.72 42.60
C GLU A 26 13.34 -18.11 42.24
N ASP A 27 12.49 -18.93 41.62
CA ASP A 27 12.72 -20.35 41.33
C ASP A 27 12.42 -20.74 39.87
N GLU A 28 12.07 -19.77 39.02
CA GLU A 28 11.70 -19.94 37.61
C GLU A 28 10.57 -20.94 37.37
N GLN A 29 9.81 -21.28 38.41
CA GLN A 29 8.70 -22.21 38.32
C GLN A 29 7.45 -21.52 37.77
N TRP A 30 6.68 -22.30 36.99
CA TRP A 30 5.38 -21.87 36.49
C TRP A 30 4.41 -21.61 37.65
N VAL A 31 3.75 -20.46 37.59
CA VAL A 31 2.78 -20.02 38.61
C VAL A 31 1.54 -20.92 38.62
N ASP A 32 1.18 -21.53 37.50
CA ASP A 32 0.00 -22.38 37.35
C ASP A 32 0.29 -23.56 36.40
N GLU A 33 -0.41 -24.68 36.63
CA GLU A 33 -0.38 -25.89 35.83
C GLU A 33 -0.89 -25.64 34.42
N ARG A 34 -1.96 -24.84 34.27
CA ARG A 34 -2.53 -24.49 32.96
C ARG A 34 -1.53 -23.77 32.07
N VAL A 35 -0.76 -22.87 32.67
CA VAL A 35 0.29 -22.08 32.00
C VAL A 35 1.42 -23.00 31.55
N ARG A 36 1.87 -23.91 32.43
CA ARG A 36 2.91 -24.90 32.09
C ARG A 36 2.49 -25.74 30.89
N ARG A 37 1.28 -26.31 30.92
CA ARG A 37 0.76 -27.16 29.84
C ARG A 37 0.65 -26.42 28.51
N ALA A 38 0.17 -25.18 28.52
CA ALA A 38 0.09 -24.35 27.31
C ALA A 38 1.47 -24.17 26.66
N TYR A 39 2.50 -23.90 27.46
CA TYR A 39 3.88 -23.74 26.98
C TYR A 39 4.48 -25.04 26.42
N GLU A 40 4.28 -26.16 27.12
CA GLU A 40 4.76 -27.48 26.70
C GLU A 40 4.09 -27.91 25.39
N GLU A 41 2.78 -27.73 25.27
CA GLU A 41 2.02 -28.03 24.05
C GLU A 41 2.44 -27.16 22.86
N TYR A 42 2.65 -25.85 23.08
CA TYR A 42 3.19 -24.96 22.05
C TYR A 42 4.56 -25.43 21.56
N THR A 43 5.45 -25.77 22.49
CA THR A 43 6.80 -26.23 22.16
C THR A 43 6.75 -27.53 21.34
N ARG A 44 5.93 -28.49 21.78
CA ARG A 44 5.71 -29.76 21.06
C ARG A 44 5.17 -29.55 19.64
N LEU A 45 4.20 -28.65 19.48
CA LEU A 45 3.62 -28.35 18.16
C LEU A 45 4.63 -27.67 17.25
N ARG A 46 5.42 -26.73 17.77
CA ARG A 46 6.45 -26.02 17.00
C ARG A 46 7.59 -26.96 16.57
N GLU A 47 8.00 -27.87 17.44
CA GLU A 47 8.97 -28.91 17.09
C GLU A 47 8.43 -29.89 16.05
N SER A 48 7.15 -30.28 16.17
CA SER A 48 6.48 -31.13 15.17
C SER A 48 6.42 -30.46 13.80
N GLN A 49 6.09 -29.18 13.73
CA GLN A 49 6.07 -28.41 12.48
C GLN A 49 7.47 -28.26 11.86
N ALA A 50 8.49 -28.04 12.70
CA ALA A 50 9.88 -27.98 12.24
C ALA A 50 10.37 -29.33 11.68
N ALA A 51 9.98 -30.45 12.31
CA ALA A 51 10.30 -31.79 11.86
C ALA A 51 9.54 -32.18 10.57
N ALA A 52 8.33 -31.67 10.37
CA ALA A 52 7.51 -31.91 9.18
C ALA A 52 8.00 -31.15 7.94
N GLY A 53 8.99 -30.26 8.06
CA GLY A 53 9.50 -29.48 6.94
C GLY A 53 8.55 -28.36 6.48
N GLU A 54 7.51 -28.04 7.26
CA GLU A 54 6.59 -26.91 7.02
C GLU A 54 7.21 -25.55 7.43
N GLY A 55 8.54 -25.47 7.41
CA GLY A 55 9.26 -24.22 7.61
C GLY A 55 9.15 -23.38 6.35
N SER A 56 8.36 -22.30 6.43
CA SER A 56 8.28 -21.22 5.44
C SER A 56 7.30 -21.43 4.27
N SER A 57 6.00 -21.54 4.57
CA SER A 57 5.00 -20.91 3.70
C SER A 57 5.00 -19.42 4.01
N GLY A 58 5.33 -18.57 3.03
CA GLY A 58 5.65 -17.13 3.11
C GLY A 58 4.65 -16.16 3.77
N GLY A 59 4.09 -16.51 4.92
CA GLY A 59 3.43 -15.61 5.86
C GLY A 59 4.40 -15.12 6.93
N SER A 60 4.04 -14.02 7.61
CA SER A 60 4.85 -13.49 8.71
C SER A 60 5.10 -14.57 9.77
N ILE A 61 6.34 -14.68 10.26
CA ILE A 61 6.74 -15.56 11.37
C ILE A 61 5.77 -15.42 12.56
N ASP A 62 5.31 -14.20 12.81
CA ASP A 62 4.40 -13.87 13.91
C ASP A 62 3.01 -14.52 13.77
N TYR A 63 2.52 -14.70 12.53
CA TYR A 63 1.23 -15.34 12.27
C TYR A 63 1.29 -16.87 12.48
N SER A 64 2.41 -17.49 12.09
CA SER A 64 2.64 -18.92 12.35
C SER A 64 2.73 -19.19 13.86
N ASP A 65 3.43 -18.33 14.60
CA ASP A 65 3.54 -18.44 16.06
C ASP A 65 2.19 -18.24 16.76
N TYR A 66 1.37 -17.27 16.32
CA TYR A 66 0.00 -17.10 16.81
C TYR A 66 -0.85 -18.37 16.62
N ARG A 67 -0.81 -18.95 15.42
CA ARG A 67 -1.63 -20.12 15.08
C ARG A 67 -1.23 -21.33 15.93
N THR A 68 0.07 -21.56 16.06
CA THR A 68 0.61 -22.65 16.89
C THR A 68 0.26 -22.45 18.37
N TRP A 69 0.33 -21.21 18.87
CA TRP A 69 -0.09 -20.91 20.24
C TRP A 69 -1.59 -21.11 20.45
N SER A 70 -2.41 -20.61 19.54
CA SER A 70 -3.87 -20.80 19.56
C SER A 70 -4.21 -22.29 19.63
N GLN A 71 -3.57 -23.12 18.81
CA GLN A 71 -3.75 -24.57 18.85
C GLN A 71 -3.34 -25.17 20.20
N ALA A 72 -2.22 -24.75 20.78
CA ALA A 72 -1.73 -25.24 22.07
C ALA A 72 -2.69 -24.96 23.23
N VAL A 73 -3.38 -23.80 23.21
CA VAL A 73 -4.30 -23.40 24.28
C VAL A 73 -5.75 -23.83 24.04
N GLY A 74 -6.03 -24.57 22.96
CA GLY A 74 -7.36 -25.08 22.63
C GLY A 74 -8.23 -24.13 21.79
N GLY A 75 -7.60 -23.19 21.09
CA GLY A 75 -8.24 -22.28 20.13
C GLY A 75 -8.75 -20.98 20.76
N MET A 76 -9.48 -20.21 19.94
CA MET A 76 -10.15 -18.98 20.39
C MET A 76 -11.39 -19.30 21.20
N GLN A 77 -11.49 -18.71 22.40
CA GLN A 77 -12.69 -18.72 23.23
C GLN A 77 -13.23 -17.29 23.35
N HIS A 78 -14.49 -17.08 22.94
CA HIS A 78 -15.14 -15.76 22.94
C HIS A 78 -14.32 -14.65 22.22
N GLY A 79 -13.70 -14.98 21.08
CA GLY A 79 -12.89 -14.03 20.31
C GLY A 79 -11.52 -13.72 20.93
N ARG A 80 -11.08 -14.50 21.94
CA ARG A 80 -9.81 -14.27 22.63
C ARG A 80 -9.01 -15.56 22.72
N VAL A 81 -7.70 -15.44 22.61
CA VAL A 81 -6.76 -16.53 22.86
C VAL A 81 -6.15 -16.35 24.24
N TYR A 82 -6.13 -17.42 25.02
CA TYR A 82 -5.53 -17.41 26.35
C TYR A 82 -4.05 -17.00 26.28
N GLY A 83 -3.63 -16.09 27.15
CA GLY A 83 -2.25 -15.59 27.19
C GLY A 83 -1.89 -14.50 26.17
N LEU A 84 -2.78 -14.13 25.25
CA LEU A 84 -2.51 -13.08 24.24
C LEU A 84 -3.07 -11.70 24.55
N GLY A 85 -4.01 -11.56 25.48
CA GLY A 85 -4.60 -10.26 25.80
C GLY A 85 -5.16 -9.55 24.57
N SER A 86 -4.84 -8.26 24.39
CA SER A 86 -5.28 -7.44 23.25
C SER A 86 -4.61 -7.78 21.92
N GLN A 87 -3.48 -8.50 21.93
CA GLN A 87 -2.80 -8.94 20.71
C GLN A 87 -3.62 -10.00 19.95
N ALA A 88 -4.53 -10.71 20.62
CA ALA A 88 -5.40 -11.70 19.96
C ALA A 88 -6.27 -11.09 18.85
N TYR A 89 -6.69 -9.83 19.00
CA TYR A 89 -7.52 -9.13 18.01
C TYR A 89 -6.76 -8.78 16.73
N ALA A 90 -5.43 -8.60 16.79
CA ALA A 90 -4.62 -8.29 15.62
C ALA A 90 -4.62 -9.43 14.58
N TYR A 91 -4.91 -10.66 15.01
CA TYR A 91 -4.84 -11.86 14.19
C TYR A 91 -6.21 -12.46 13.84
N GLU A 92 -7.31 -11.93 14.41
CA GLU A 92 -8.69 -12.39 14.15
C GLU A 92 -9.10 -12.20 12.67
N GLY A 93 -8.60 -11.16 12.01
CA GLY A 93 -8.85 -10.90 10.59
C GLY A 93 -8.01 -11.74 9.62
N GLN A 94 -7.09 -12.57 10.11
CA GLN A 94 -6.17 -13.35 9.28
C GLN A 94 -6.49 -14.84 9.28
N SER A 95 -7.42 -15.31 10.12
CA SER A 95 -7.83 -16.73 10.17
C SER A 95 -8.94 -16.98 9.14
N SER A 96 -8.55 -17.23 7.89
CA SER A 96 -9.47 -17.64 6.82
C SER A 96 -9.98 -19.07 7.06
N SER A 97 -10.80 -19.31 8.08
CA SER A 97 -11.68 -20.49 8.20
C SER A 97 -12.50 -20.51 9.50
N GLY A 98 -13.81 -20.28 9.38
CA GLY A 98 -14.82 -20.87 10.28
C GLY A 98 -15.70 -19.89 11.07
N GLY A 99 -16.92 -19.62 10.57
CA GLY A 99 -17.99 -19.02 11.39
C GLY A 99 -19.04 -18.19 10.63
N SER A 100 -19.88 -18.85 9.83
CA SER A 100 -20.94 -18.24 9.02
C SER A 100 -22.08 -17.62 9.83
N PHE A 101 -22.32 -16.31 9.62
CA PHE A 101 -23.62 -15.67 9.29
C PHE A 101 -23.51 -14.14 9.41
N SER A 102 -22.65 -13.61 10.28
CA SER A 102 -22.37 -12.16 10.36
C SER A 102 -21.26 -11.67 9.41
N SER A 103 -20.42 -12.59 8.92
CA SER A 103 -19.30 -12.28 8.02
C SER A 103 -19.77 -11.94 6.60
N SER A 104 -20.82 -12.57 6.09
CA SER A 104 -21.27 -12.35 4.70
C SER A 104 -21.82 -10.94 4.48
N THR A 105 -22.47 -10.34 5.49
CA THR A 105 -22.96 -8.97 5.39
C THR A 105 -21.82 -7.95 5.42
N GLN A 106 -20.83 -8.12 6.30
CA GLN A 106 -19.66 -7.24 6.33
C GLN A 106 -18.81 -7.39 5.06
N GLU A 107 -18.56 -8.62 4.61
CA GLU A 107 -17.80 -8.89 3.40
C GLU A 107 -18.50 -8.33 2.15
N SER A 108 -19.83 -8.42 2.09
CA SER A 108 -20.63 -7.76 1.05
C SER A 108 -20.52 -6.23 1.10
N LEU A 109 -20.50 -5.62 2.29
CA LEU A 109 -20.35 -4.17 2.44
C LEU A 109 -18.95 -3.70 2.04
N TYR A 110 -17.91 -4.41 2.44
CA TYR A 110 -16.54 -4.11 2.02
C TYR A 110 -16.36 -4.28 0.52
N THR A 111 -16.92 -5.35 -0.07
CA THR A 111 -16.87 -5.58 -1.52
C THR A 111 -17.57 -4.45 -2.28
N GLN A 112 -18.72 -3.98 -1.78
CA GLN A 112 -19.44 -2.86 -2.37
C GLN A 112 -18.67 -1.54 -2.25
N GLN A 113 -18.02 -1.29 -1.09
CA GLN A 113 -17.21 -0.10 -0.88
C GLN A 113 -15.96 -0.09 -1.77
N ILE A 114 -15.29 -1.24 -1.93
CA ILE A 114 -14.15 -1.39 -2.83
C ILE A 114 -14.58 -1.17 -4.29
N ALA A 115 -15.72 -1.72 -4.71
CA ALA A 115 -16.25 -1.52 -6.06
C ALA A 115 -16.59 -0.05 -6.32
N ALA A 116 -17.19 0.64 -5.34
CA ALA A 116 -17.48 2.08 -5.46
C ALA A 116 -16.21 2.91 -5.59
N LEU A 117 -15.20 2.67 -4.73
CA LEU A 117 -13.90 3.35 -4.80
C LEU A 117 -13.17 3.07 -6.11
N ALA A 118 -13.22 1.83 -6.62
CA ALA A 118 -12.63 1.47 -7.90
C ALA A 118 -13.28 2.25 -9.05
N ALA A 119 -14.61 2.39 -9.04
CA ALA A 119 -15.33 3.18 -10.04
C ALA A 119 -14.99 4.67 -9.96
N GLU A 120 -14.82 5.23 -8.76
CA GLU A 120 -14.36 6.61 -8.58
C GLU A 120 -12.94 6.82 -9.13
N LEU A 121 -12.01 5.90 -8.85
CA LEU A 121 -10.65 5.96 -9.40
C LEU A 121 -10.63 5.92 -10.93
N GLU A 122 -11.43 5.04 -11.53
CA GLU A 122 -11.56 4.97 -12.99
C GLU A 122 -12.13 6.27 -13.57
N GLN A 123 -13.14 6.86 -12.91
CA GLN A 123 -13.72 8.13 -13.34
C GLN A 123 -12.71 9.27 -13.24
N VAL A 124 -11.92 9.33 -12.17
CA VAL A 124 -10.84 10.33 -12.01
C VAL A 124 -9.77 10.15 -13.09
N GLN A 125 -9.36 8.92 -13.39
CA GLN A 125 -8.39 8.66 -14.47
C GLN A 125 -8.93 9.09 -15.83
N LYS A 126 -10.21 8.81 -16.13
CA LYS A 126 -10.83 9.25 -17.37
C LYS A 126 -10.89 10.77 -17.48
N ALA A 127 -11.32 11.45 -16.42
CA ALA A 127 -11.33 12.91 -16.37
C ALA A 127 -9.92 13.51 -16.52
N GLN A 128 -8.90 12.86 -15.97
CA GLN A 128 -7.50 13.26 -16.14
C GLN A 128 -7.06 13.12 -17.60
N ALA A 129 -7.40 12.01 -18.27
CA ALA A 129 -7.09 11.80 -19.68
C ALA A 129 -7.82 12.82 -20.58
N ASP A 130 -9.09 13.10 -20.30
CA ASP A 130 -9.88 14.09 -21.02
C ASP A 130 -9.26 15.49 -20.87
N TRP A 131 -8.84 15.87 -19.66
CA TRP A 131 -8.15 17.15 -19.42
C TRP A 131 -6.80 17.24 -20.14
N GLN A 132 -6.02 16.15 -20.15
CA GLN A 132 -4.76 16.10 -20.90
C GLN A 132 -5.00 16.28 -22.40
N MET A 133 -6.03 15.62 -22.95
CA MET A 133 -6.40 15.77 -24.35
C MET A 133 -6.85 17.19 -24.67
N GLN A 134 -7.64 17.82 -23.79
CA GLN A 134 -8.08 19.21 -23.95
C GLN A 134 -6.88 20.18 -23.95
N MET A 135 -5.93 20.01 -23.03
CA MET A 135 -4.70 20.81 -23.00
C MET A 135 -3.86 20.64 -24.26
N GLN A 136 -3.74 19.41 -24.76
CA GLN A 136 -3.01 19.14 -25.99
C GLN A 136 -3.69 19.76 -27.22
N GLN A 137 -5.03 19.69 -27.29
CA GLN A 137 -5.81 20.37 -28.33
C GLN A 137 -5.61 21.88 -28.27
N GLN A 138 -5.70 22.48 -27.09
CA GLN A 138 -5.48 23.92 -26.93
C GLN A 138 -4.06 24.32 -27.36
N GLN A 139 -3.05 23.54 -26.99
CA GLN A 139 -1.67 23.78 -27.41
C GLN A 139 -1.51 23.69 -28.93
N MET A 140 -2.18 22.73 -29.58
CA MET A 140 -2.18 22.61 -31.04
C MET A 140 -2.89 23.80 -31.70
N GLN A 141 -4.00 24.27 -31.12
CA GLN A 141 -4.72 25.44 -31.61
C GLN A 141 -3.85 26.69 -31.55
N ILE A 142 -3.14 26.89 -30.44
CA ILE A 142 -2.20 28.01 -30.28
C ILE A 142 -1.07 27.91 -31.30
N GLN A 143 -0.49 26.73 -31.51
CA GLN A 143 0.56 26.53 -32.52
C GLN A 143 0.04 26.82 -33.94
N GLN A 144 -1.18 26.39 -34.29
CA GLN A 144 -1.78 26.71 -35.58
C GLN A 144 -1.99 28.21 -35.76
N GLN A 145 -2.48 28.92 -34.75
CA GLN A 145 -2.63 30.37 -34.81
C GLN A 145 -1.29 31.08 -35.01
N GLN A 146 -0.23 30.63 -34.32
CA GLN A 146 1.12 31.16 -34.52
C GLN A 146 1.63 30.92 -35.94
N ALA A 147 1.42 29.71 -36.49
CA ALA A 147 1.81 29.36 -37.85
C ALA A 147 1.05 30.20 -38.90
N GLN A 148 -0.25 30.42 -38.70
CA GLN A 148 -1.06 31.29 -39.56
C GLN A 148 -0.57 32.73 -39.53
N LEU A 149 -0.28 33.27 -38.34
CA LEU A 149 0.26 34.62 -38.21
C LEU A 149 1.60 34.78 -38.93
N LEU A 150 2.48 33.78 -38.81
CA LEU A 150 3.76 33.76 -39.52
C LEU A 150 3.58 33.73 -41.04
N GLU A 151 2.64 32.93 -41.55
CA GLU A 151 2.37 32.87 -42.99
C GLU A 151 1.77 34.18 -43.53
N GLU A 152 0.87 34.81 -42.77
CA GLU A 152 0.33 36.13 -43.14
C GLU A 152 1.43 37.21 -43.15
N MET A 153 2.32 37.20 -42.15
CA MET A 153 3.51 38.06 -42.15
C MET A 153 4.43 37.80 -43.35
N ARG A 154 4.60 36.54 -43.75
CA ARG A 154 5.37 36.12 -44.93
C ARG A 154 4.76 36.65 -46.22
N LYS A 155 3.44 36.49 -46.41
CA LYS A 155 2.71 37.04 -47.56
C LYS A 155 2.78 38.56 -47.62
N MET A 156 2.59 39.25 -46.49
CA MET A 156 2.68 40.71 -46.43
C MET A 156 4.08 41.19 -46.84
N ARG A 157 5.14 40.49 -46.38
CA ARG A 157 6.52 40.76 -46.80
C ARG A 157 6.74 40.56 -48.30
N GLU A 158 6.19 39.49 -48.87
CA GLU A 158 6.27 39.22 -50.31
C GLU A 158 5.53 40.28 -51.14
N GLN A 159 4.35 40.74 -50.70
CA GLN A 159 3.60 41.81 -51.37
C GLN A 159 4.37 43.14 -51.34
N MET A 160 4.97 43.50 -50.21
CA MET A 160 5.81 44.70 -50.07
C MET A 160 7.10 44.62 -50.89
N SER A 161 7.66 43.41 -51.08
CA SER A 161 8.83 43.19 -51.93
C SER A 161 8.50 43.26 -53.42
N SER A 162 7.30 42.82 -53.83
CA SER A 162 6.86 42.85 -55.22
C SER A 162 6.47 44.26 -55.70
N GLY A 163 6.15 45.17 -54.77
CA GLY A 163 5.85 46.58 -55.05
C GLY A 163 7.07 47.51 -55.16
N ARG A 164 8.29 47.04 -54.85
CA ARG A 164 9.53 47.85 -54.87
C ARG A 164 10.45 47.48 -56.03
N SER A 165 9.92 47.50 -57.24
CA SER A 165 10.69 47.50 -58.49
C SER A 165 10.13 48.55 -59.46
N THR A 166 10.10 49.82 -59.05
CA THR A 166 10.00 50.98 -59.94
C THR A 166 10.59 52.22 -59.26
N VAL A 167 11.91 52.26 -59.10
CA VAL A 167 12.60 53.56 -59.08
C VAL A 167 13.78 53.41 -60.02
N SER A 168 13.59 53.95 -61.23
CA SER A 168 14.64 54.26 -62.19
C SER A 168 15.69 55.15 -61.50
N PRO A 169 16.99 54.89 -61.68
CA PRO A 169 17.98 55.92 -61.46
C PRO A 169 17.84 56.96 -62.57
N GLU A 170 17.62 58.18 -62.14
CA GLU A 170 17.75 59.42 -62.89
C GLU A 170 19.17 59.48 -63.45
N ASP A 171 19.29 59.67 -64.76
CA ASP A 171 20.53 60.08 -65.40
C ASP A 171 20.16 61.22 -66.36
N GLU A 172 20.07 62.41 -65.77
CA GLU A 172 20.03 63.68 -66.48
C GLU A 172 21.21 64.52 -65.97
N THR A 173 21.98 65.00 -66.93
CA THR A 173 22.86 66.20 -66.94
C THR A 173 24.37 66.01 -66.70
N GLU A 174 25.14 66.10 -67.79
CA GLU A 174 26.29 67.02 -67.94
C GLU A 174 26.67 67.05 -69.44
N SER A 175 26.33 68.07 -70.25
CA SER A 175 26.86 69.45 -70.40
C SER A 175 27.67 69.58 -71.71
N GLU A 176 27.32 70.63 -72.46
CA GLU A 176 28.04 71.39 -73.53
C GLU A 176 29.04 70.70 -74.48
#